data_AF-A0A353NC30-F1
#
_entry.id   AF-A0A353NC30-F1
#
_cell.length_a   1.000
_cell.length_b   1.000
_cell.length_c   1.000
_cell.angle_alpha   90.00
_cell.angle_beta   90.00
_cell.angle_gamma   90.00
#
_symmetry.space_group_name_H-M   'P 1'
#
loop_
_entity.id
_entity.type
_entity.pdbx_description
1 polymer ?
#
loop_
_entity_poly.entity_id
_entity_poly.type
_entity_poly.pdbx_seq_one_letter_code
_entity_poly.pdbx_strand_id
1 'polypeptide(L)'
;MAKVHVEFINTCPCCDEHGANIKNIAASFGDQVEVSLYYAGKDFGYLKKYGMISKGTMIVNGRKRYDNLTKEVIEKAITEAMAG
;
A
#
# COMPACT_ATOMS: atom_id res chain seq x y z
N MET A 1 1.16 -20.11 5.44
CA MET A 1 0.44 -19.25 4.48
C MET A 1 1.21 -17.95 4.40
N ALA A 2 1.59 -17.51 3.20
CA ALA A 2 2.31 -16.25 3.05
C ALA A 2 1.29 -15.11 3.26
N LYS A 3 1.45 -14.33 4.34
CA LYS A 3 0.65 -13.12 4.54
C LYS A 3 1.10 -12.08 3.50
N VAL A 4 0.15 -11.47 2.80
CA VAL A 4 0.42 -10.41 1.83
C VAL A 4 0.69 -9.12 2.59
N HIS A 5 1.85 -8.51 2.38
CA HIS A 5 2.17 -7.20 2.95
C HIS A 5 1.89 -6.10 1.94
N VAL A 6 1.03 -5.15 2.29
CA VAL A 6 0.72 -3.97 1.48
C VAL A 6 1.24 -2.74 2.21
N GLU A 7 2.29 -2.14 1.67
CA GLU A 7 2.87 -0.90 2.16
C GLU A 7 2.33 0.25 1.31
N PHE A 8 1.80 1.30 1.94
CA PHE A 8 1.31 2.49 1.24
C PHE A 8 2.05 3.71 1.74
N ILE A 9 2.64 4.47 0.83
CA ILE A 9 3.40 5.68 1.13
C ILE A 9 2.56 6.86 0.67
N ASN A 10 1.98 7.56 1.63
CA ASN A 10 1.21 8.76 1.39
C ASN A 10 2.15 9.98 1.28
N THR A 11 2.21 10.63 0.13
CA THR A 11 3.00 11.85 -0.08
C THR A 11 2.17 13.12 -0.18
N CYS A 12 0.84 13.01 -0.19
CA CYS A 12 -0.06 14.15 -0.37
C CYS A 12 -1.25 14.04 0.58
N PRO A 13 -1.62 15.11 1.32
CA PRO A 13 -2.80 15.08 2.20
C PRO A 13 -4.12 14.75 1.46
N CYS A 14 -4.16 14.89 0.12
CA CYS A 14 -5.32 14.50 -0.69
C CYS A 14 -5.49 12.97 -0.85
N CYS A 15 -4.46 12.18 -0.54
CA CYS A 15 -4.47 10.72 -0.73
C CYS A 15 -4.93 9.94 0.52
N ASP A 16 -5.41 10.62 1.56
CA ASP A 16 -5.91 9.99 2.78
C ASP A 16 -7.04 8.99 2.51
N GLU A 17 -7.90 9.29 1.52
CA GLU A 17 -8.99 8.42 1.09
C GLU A 17 -8.48 7.08 0.54
N HIS A 18 -7.33 7.07 -0.15
CA HIS A 18 -6.72 5.83 -0.63
C HIS A 18 -6.21 4.97 0.52
N GLY A 19 -5.59 5.58 1.55
CA GLY A 19 -5.15 4.86 2.74
C GLY A 19 -6.30 4.20 3.49
N ALA A 20 -7.42 4.92 3.64
CA ALA A 20 -8.65 4.39 4.23
C ALA A 20 -9.24 3.23 3.41
N ASN A 21 -9.29 3.38 2.08
CA ASN A 21 -9.78 2.33 1.18
C ASN A 21 -8.92 1.06 1.25
N ILE A 22 -7.58 1.19 1.25
CA ILE A 22 -6.67 0.04 1.37
C ILE A 22 -6.93 -0.70 2.68
N LYS A 23 -7.06 0.04 3.79
CA LYS A 23 -7.32 -0.55 5.11
C LYS A 23 -8.67 -1.28 5.15
N ASN A 24 -9.71 -0.70 4.55
CA ASN A 24 -11.05 -1.30 4.51
C ASN A 24 -11.08 -2.58 3.65
N ILE A 25 -10.46 -2.52 2.47
CA ILE A 25 -10.35 -3.69 1.57
C ILE A 25 -9.56 -4.79 2.26
N ALA A 26 -8.38 -4.48 2.81
CA ALA A 26 -7.56 -5.47 3.53
C ALA A 26 -8.27 -6.06 4.76
N ALA A 27 -9.05 -5.26 5.50
CA ALA A 27 -9.85 -5.76 6.61
C ALA A 27 -10.86 -6.84 6.16
N SER A 28 -11.38 -6.76 4.93
CA SER A 28 -12.24 -7.82 4.36
C SER A 28 -11.49 -9.13 4.08
N PHE A 29 -10.16 -9.08 3.86
CA PHE A 29 -9.31 -10.27 3.69
C PHE A 29 -8.80 -10.84 5.02
N GLY A 30 -8.98 -10.11 6.13
CA GLY A 30 -8.63 -10.53 7.49
C GLY A 30 -7.11 -10.66 7.70
N ASP A 31 -6.70 -11.70 8.43
CA ASP A 31 -5.30 -11.95 8.84
C ASP A 31 -4.35 -12.33 7.69
N GLN A 32 -4.87 -12.39 6.46
CA GLN A 32 -4.10 -12.74 5.26
C GLN A 32 -3.39 -11.54 4.65
N VAL A 33 -3.85 -10.32 4.95
CA VAL A 33 -3.30 -9.07 4.39
C VAL A 33 -2.87 -8.14 5.52
N GLU A 34 -1.59 -7.79 5.57
CA GLU A 34 -1.04 -6.81 6.49
C GLU A 34 -0.85 -5.47 5.77
N VAL A 35 -1.46 -4.40 6.29
CA VAL A 35 -1.37 -3.05 5.70
C VAL A 35 -0.49 -2.16 6.56
N SER A 36 0.55 -1.59 5.96
CA SER A 36 1.41 -0.57 6.56
C SER A 36 1.23 0.76 5.85
N LEU A 37 0.79 1.79 6.57
CA LEU A 37 0.64 3.15 6.06
C LEU A 37 1.84 3.99 6.53
N TYR A 38 2.57 4.55 5.59
CA TYR A 38 3.67 5.47 5.83
C TYR A 38 3.29 6.86 5.30
N TYR A 39 3.66 7.90 6.04
CA TYR A 39 3.45 9.28 5.62
C TYR A 39 4.78 9.94 5.29
N ALA A 40 4.93 10.44 4.06
CA ALA A 40 6.10 11.21 3.67
C ALA A 40 6.28 12.43 4.56
N GLY A 41 7.48 12.61 5.10
CA GLY A 41 7.81 13.67 6.05
C GLY A 41 7.51 13.34 7.52
N LYS A 42 6.75 12.26 7.81
CA LYS A 42 6.64 11.69 9.17
C LYS A 42 7.42 10.39 9.30
N ASP A 43 7.23 9.50 8.35
CA ASP A 43 7.85 8.18 8.29
C ASP A 43 9.01 8.19 7.30
N PHE A 44 10.21 7.89 7.78
CA PHE A 44 11.40 7.80 6.93
C PHE A 44 11.82 6.35 6.65
N GLY A 45 11.07 5.37 7.19
CA GLY A 45 11.36 3.94 7.04
C GLY A 45 11.33 3.47 5.58
N TYR A 46 10.38 3.98 4.80
CA TYR A 46 10.26 3.62 3.39
C TYR A 46 11.39 4.21 2.52
N LEU A 47 11.98 5.35 2.93
CA LEU A 47 13.04 6.01 2.15
C LEU A 47 14.29 5.14 2.05
N LYS A 48 14.64 4.40 3.12
CA LYS A 48 15.77 3.47 3.10
C LYS A 48 15.53 2.25 2.19
N LYS A 49 14.27 1.82 2.05
CA LYS A 49 13.90 0.66 1.23
C LYS A 49 13.72 1.03 -0.25
N TYR A 50 12.99 2.11 -0.52
CA TYR A 50 12.46 2.45 -1.85
C TYR A 50 12.96 3.79 -2.41
N GLY A 51 13.73 4.54 -1.62
CA GLY A 51 14.23 5.86 -2.00
C GLY A 51 13.18 6.97 -1.90
N MET A 52 13.52 8.12 -2.49
CA MET A 52 12.67 9.30 -2.45
C MET A 52 11.41 9.08 -3.30
N ILE A 53 10.25 9.11 -2.64
CA ILE A 53 8.94 8.96 -3.26
C ILE A 53 8.24 10.31 -3.23
N SER A 54 7.91 10.82 -4.41
CA SER A 54 7.30 12.15 -4.60
C SER A 54 5.78 12.11 -4.76
N LYS A 55 5.22 10.95 -5.14
CA LYS A 55 3.78 10.71 -5.33
C LYS A 55 3.33 9.51 -4.51
N GLY A 56 2.05 9.47 -4.14
CA GLY A 56 1.44 8.35 -3.44
C GLY A 56 1.83 7.04 -4.13
N THR A 57 2.44 6.12 -3.39
CA THR A 57 2.94 4.85 -3.96
C THR A 57 2.57 3.71 -3.04
N MET A 58 1.97 2.66 -3.60
CA MET A 58 1.72 1.41 -2.91
C MET A 58 2.74 0.36 -3.35
N ILE A 59 3.25 -0.41 -2.40
CA ILE A 59 4.12 -1.54 -2.63
C ILE A 59 3.48 -2.78 -2.03
N VAL A 60 3.40 -3.86 -2.82
CA VAL A 60 2.88 -5.14 -2.38
C VAL A 60 4.01 -6.17 -2.32
N ASN A 61 4.10 -6.87 -1.19
CA ASN A 61 5.13 -7.84 -0.83
C ASN A 61 6.58 -7.32 -0.99
N GLY A 62 6.77 -6.00 -0.92
CA GLY A 62 8.07 -5.37 -1.17
C GLY A 62 8.61 -5.53 -2.60
N ARG A 63 7.78 -6.02 -3.54
CA ARG A 63 8.19 -6.41 -4.90
C ARG A 63 7.42 -5.65 -5.98
N LYS A 64 6.09 -5.61 -5.88
CA LYS A 64 5.26 -4.91 -6.87
C LYS A 64 5.00 -3.48 -6.39
N ARG A 65 5.40 -2.49 -7.19
CA ARG A 65 5.18 -1.07 -6.91
C ARG A 65 4.10 -0.52 -7.84
N TYR A 66 3.20 0.27 -7.27
CA TYR A 66 2.07 0.90 -7.94
C TYR A 66 2.06 2.38 -7.61
N ASP A 67 2.21 3.22 -8.63
CA ASP A 67 2.24 4.68 -8.47
C ASP A 67 0.89 5.35 -8.74
N ASN A 68 -0.06 4.58 -9.30
CA ASN A 68 -1.41 5.06 -9.59
C ASN A 68 -2.41 4.35 -8.69
N LEU A 69 -2.96 5.08 -7.73
CA LEU A 69 -3.74 4.51 -6.64
C LEU A 69 -5.20 4.86 -6.84
N THR A 70 -5.89 4.06 -7.63
CA THR A 70 -7.35 4.11 -7.73
C THR A 70 -7.94 2.93 -6.97
N LYS A 71 -9.22 3.01 -6.62
CA LYS A 71 -9.95 1.93 -5.94
C LYS A 71 -9.77 0.59 -6.68
N GLU A 72 -9.88 0.62 -8.01
CA GLU A 72 -9.68 -0.56 -8.88
C GLU A 72 -8.25 -1.11 -8.82
N VAL A 73 -7.23 -0.24 -8.87
CA VAL A 73 -5.83 -0.71 -8.81
C VAL A 73 -5.51 -1.31 -7.44
N ILE A 74 -6.02 -0.73 -6.36
CA ILE A 74 -5.83 -1.24 -5.00
C ILE A 74 -6.46 -2.64 -4.87
N GLU A 75 -7.72 -2.77 -5.25
CA GLU A 75 -8.45 -4.05 -5.17
C GLU A 75 -7.77 -5.13 -6.03
N LYS A 76 -7.38 -4.77 -7.26
CA LYS A 76 -6.67 -5.66 -8.17
C LYS A 76 -5.31 -6.06 -7.62
N ALA A 77 -4.53 -5.14 -7.08
CA ALA A 77 -3.21 -5.43 -6.53
C ALA A 77 -3.27 -6.37 -5.32
N ILE A 78 -4.24 -6.17 -4.42
CA ILE A 78 -4.46 -7.07 -3.27
C ILE A 78 -4.91 -8.44 -3.76
N THR A 79 -5.86 -8.50 -4.69
CA THR A 79 -6.35 -9.76 -5.27
C THR A 79 -5.23 -10.53 -6.00
N GLU A 80 -4.43 -9.84 -6.82
CA GLU A 80 -3.28 -10.44 -7.49
C GLU A 80 -2.24 -10.97 -6.51
N ALA A 81 -2.01 -10.28 -5.40
CA ALA A 81 -1.06 -10.73 -4.39
C ALA A 81 -1.58 -11.90 -3.55
N MET A 82 -2.90 -12.02 -3.40
CA MET A 82 -3.56 -13.16 -2.76
C MET A 82 -3.62 -14.39 -3.68
N ALA A 83 -3.70 -14.20 -4.99
CA ALA A 83 -3.76 -15.27 -5.99
C ALA A 83 -2.38 -15.82 -6.39
N GLY A 84 -1.30 -15.13 -6.03
CA GLY A 84 0.09 -15.44 -6.41
C GLY A 84 0.86 -16.28 -5.41
#